data_AF-A0A9E3DS65-F1
#
_entry.id   AF-A0A9E3DS65-F1
#
_cell.length_a   1.000
_cell.length_b   1.000
_cell.length_c   1.000
_cell.angle_alpha   90.00
_cell.angle_beta   90.00
_cell.angle_gamma   90.00
#
_symmetry.space_group_name_H-M   'P 1'
#
loop_
_entity.id
_entity.type
_entity.pdbx_description
1 polymer ?
#
loop_
_entity_poly.entity_id
_entity_poly.type
_entity_poly.pdbx_seq_one_letter_code
_entity_poly.pdbx_strand_id
1 'polypeptide(L)'
;MIHQYVARSRSEPNVIEAIDIGCDEWLAFLQRQERATPFHHPAWTKVVSEVYGFPASAFITRASDGTIAAGLPAIRVPSLGRRARWKCLPFTDACGPLGEDQEMNVLMSALRNRADEDWEVRS
;
A
#
# COMPACT_ATOMS: atom_id res chain seq x y z
N MET A 1 9.94 9.30 -44.98
CA MET A 1 9.55 7.89 -44.82
C MET A 1 10.78 7.19 -44.24
N ILE A 2 10.85 6.71 -42.99
CA ILE A 2 9.86 6.12 -42.10
C ILE A 2 10.31 6.42 -40.65
N HIS A 3 9.32 6.66 -39.78
CA HIS A 3 9.35 6.91 -38.34
C HIS A 3 10.66 6.60 -37.57
N GLN A 4 11.32 7.66 -37.07
CA GLN A 4 12.18 7.52 -35.91
C GLN A 4 11.29 7.25 -34.69
N TYR A 5 11.54 6.08 -34.10
CA TYR A 5 10.99 5.62 -32.83
C TYR A 5 11.23 6.69 -31.75
N VAL A 6 10.19 7.41 -31.36
CA VAL A 6 10.21 8.10 -30.06
C VAL A 6 9.85 7.03 -29.04
N ALA A 7 10.87 6.33 -28.55
CA ALA A 7 10.77 5.64 -27.27
C ALA A 7 10.46 6.72 -26.22
N ARG A 8 9.17 6.88 -25.88
CA ARG A 8 8.78 7.68 -24.73
C ARG A 8 9.34 6.97 -23.50
N SER A 9 10.46 7.52 -23.03
CA SER A 9 10.94 7.58 -21.66
C SER A 9 10.21 6.67 -20.68
N ARG A 10 10.93 5.68 -20.14
CA ARG A 10 10.64 5.04 -18.84
C ARG A 10 10.18 6.13 -17.86
N SER A 11 8.92 6.10 -17.46
CA SER A 11 8.41 6.89 -16.35
C SER A 11 9.24 6.56 -15.11
N GLU A 12 9.82 7.56 -14.44
CA GLU A 12 10.50 7.37 -13.16
C GLU A 12 9.55 6.66 -12.17
N PRO A 13 9.75 5.38 -11.81
CA PRO A 13 8.61 4.58 -11.39
C PRO A 13 8.44 4.41 -9.87
N ASN A 14 9.10 5.20 -9.01
CA ASN A 14 9.22 4.82 -7.58
C ASN A 14 8.75 5.85 -6.54
N VAL A 15 7.90 6.83 -6.89
CA VAL A 15 7.32 7.71 -5.85
C VAL A 15 6.12 7.03 -5.21
N ILE A 16 6.32 6.52 -3.99
CA ILE A 16 5.22 6.07 -3.12
C ILE A 16 4.79 7.23 -2.24
N GLU A 17 3.51 7.52 -2.25
CA GLU A 17 2.87 8.47 -1.34
C GLU A 17 2.20 7.70 -0.19
N ALA A 18 2.23 8.28 1.01
CA ALA A 18 1.41 7.83 2.12
C ALA A 18 0.27 8.84 2.31
N ILE A 19 -0.96 8.39 2.14
CA ILE A 19 -2.17 9.21 2.30
C ILE A 19 -2.92 8.79 3.56
N ASP A 20 -3.78 9.68 4.06
CA ASP A 20 -4.72 9.32 5.12
C ASP A 20 -5.63 8.19 4.64
N ILE A 21 -5.70 7.11 5.41
CA ILE A 21 -6.56 5.96 5.11
C ILE A 21 -8.04 6.35 5.10
N GLY A 22 -8.43 7.42 5.81
CA GLY A 22 -9.81 7.89 5.87
C GLY A 22 -10.26 8.81 4.74
N CYS A 23 -9.38 9.19 3.81
CA CYS A 23 -9.73 10.19 2.80
C CYS A 23 -10.66 9.63 1.71
N ASP A 24 -11.44 10.52 1.10
CA ASP A 24 -12.42 10.18 0.05
C ASP A 24 -11.76 9.55 -1.19
N GLU A 25 -10.52 9.96 -1.49
CA GLU A 25 -9.77 9.44 -2.63
C GLU A 25 -9.50 7.93 -2.50
N TRP A 26 -9.14 7.48 -1.30
CA TRP A 26 -8.93 6.06 -1.02
C TRP A 26 -10.24 5.27 -1.15
N LEU A 27 -11.34 5.79 -0.61
CA LEU A 27 -12.66 5.17 -0.74
C LEU A 27 -13.10 5.06 -2.21
N ALA A 28 -12.91 6.12 -2.99
CA ALA A 28 -13.21 6.13 -4.41
C ALA A 28 -12.35 5.13 -5.20
N PHE A 29 -11.08 4.95 -4.81
CA PHE A 29 -10.22 3.91 -5.37
C PHE A 29 -10.78 2.52 -5.07
N LEU A 30 -11.10 2.19 -3.82
CA LEU A 30 -11.64 0.88 -3.43
C LEU A 30 -12.90 0.49 -4.20
N GLN A 31 -13.79 1.44 -4.47
CA GLN A 31 -15.02 1.20 -5.24
C GLN A 31 -14.76 0.68 -6.66
N ARG A 32 -13.56 0.93 -7.21
CA ARG A 32 -13.17 0.49 -8.55
C ARG A 32 -12.37 -0.83 -8.54
N GLN A 33 -12.09 -1.39 -7.37
CA GLN A 33 -11.24 -2.57 -7.23
C GLN A 33 -12.07 -3.82 -7.00
N GLU A 34 -12.16 -4.70 -7.99
CA GLU A 34 -12.90 -5.97 -7.87
C GLU A 34 -12.32 -6.89 -6.79
N ARG A 35 -11.01 -6.79 -6.55
CA ARG A 35 -10.28 -7.58 -5.54
C ARG A 35 -10.34 -6.95 -4.14
N ALA A 36 -11.01 -5.80 -3.97
CA ALA A 36 -11.12 -5.17 -2.66
C ALA A 36 -11.90 -6.05 -1.68
N THR A 37 -11.29 -6.28 -0.52
CA THR A 37 -11.89 -6.97 0.62
C THR A 37 -12.15 -5.99 1.76
N PRO A 38 -12.95 -6.35 2.78
CA PRO A 38 -13.13 -5.52 3.97
C PRO A 38 -11.82 -5.08 4.65
N PHE A 39 -10.74 -5.84 4.49
CA PHE A 39 -9.42 -5.49 5.05
C PHE A 39 -8.77 -4.27 4.42
N HIS A 40 -9.22 -3.88 3.23
CA HIS A 40 -8.81 -2.65 2.56
C HIS A 40 -9.61 -1.43 3.01
N HIS A 41 -10.78 -1.66 3.62
CA HIS A 41 -11.70 -0.60 3.99
C HIS A 41 -11.16 0.20 5.19
N PRO A 42 -11.27 1.54 5.19
CA PRO A 42 -10.76 2.37 6.27
C PRO A 42 -11.31 2.03 7.65
N ALA A 43 -12.56 1.57 7.71
CA ALA A 43 -13.17 1.14 8.96
C ALA A 43 -12.38 0.00 9.62
N TRP A 44 -11.89 -0.98 8.85
CA TRP A 44 -11.08 -2.06 9.41
C TRP A 44 -9.72 -1.55 9.89
N THR A 45 -9.03 -0.78 9.05
CA THR A 45 -7.71 -0.24 9.41
C THR A 45 -7.79 0.67 10.63
N LYS A 46 -8.85 1.48 10.77
CA LYS A 46 -9.09 2.33 11.94
C LYS A 46 -9.32 1.51 13.20
N VAL A 47 -10.13 0.44 13.15
CA VAL A 47 -10.31 -0.48 14.29
C VAL A 47 -8.96 -1.02 14.76
N VAL A 48 -8.12 -1.51 13.84
CA VAL A 48 -6.79 -2.04 14.21
C VAL A 48 -5.88 -0.92 14.74
N SER A 49 -5.90 0.26 14.12
CA SER A 49 -5.12 1.42 14.55
C SER A 49 -5.48 1.84 15.97
N GLU A 50 -6.78 1.94 16.29
CA GLU A 50 -7.30 2.35 17.59
C GLU A 50 -7.04 1.30 18.67
N VAL A 51 -7.29 0.02 18.37
CA VAL A 51 -7.11 -1.09 19.34
C VAL A 51 -5.65 -1.25 19.76
N TYR A 52 -4.72 -1.08 18.82
CA TYR A 52 -3.30 -1.29 19.07
C TYR A 52 -2.49 0.00 19.25
N GLY A 53 -3.10 1.17 19.06
CA GLY A 53 -2.43 2.47 19.15
C GLY A 53 -1.38 2.69 18.07
N PHE A 54 -1.55 2.08 16.89
CA PHE A 54 -0.57 2.14 15.79
C PHE A 54 -1.01 3.12 14.70
N PRO A 55 -0.13 4.01 14.21
CA PRO A 55 -0.47 4.90 13.10
C PRO A 55 -0.85 4.12 11.84
N ALA A 56 -1.87 4.58 11.12
CA ALA A 56 -2.37 3.96 9.89
C ALA A 56 -2.28 4.93 8.70
N SER A 57 -2.03 4.38 7.52
CA SER A 57 -2.02 5.12 6.25
C SER A 57 -2.34 4.15 5.10
N ALA A 58 -2.69 4.67 3.93
CA ALA A 58 -2.59 3.91 2.69
C ALA A 58 -1.32 4.32 1.94
N PHE A 59 -0.53 3.34 1.51
CA PHE A 59 0.55 3.57 0.57
C PHE A 59 0.04 3.42 -0.84
N ILE A 60 0.36 4.38 -1.71
CA ILE A 60 -0.16 4.42 -3.07
C ILE A 60 0.91 4.74 -4.10
N THR A 61 0.62 4.39 -5.34
CA THR A 61 1.25 4.96 -6.55
C THR A 61 0.20 5.72 -7.35
N ARG A 62 0.67 6.69 -8.13
CA ARG A 62 -0.16 7.53 -8.99
C ARG A 62 -0.08 7.08 -10.45
N ALA A 63 -1.20 7.11 -11.15
CA ALA A 63 -1.25 7.03 -12.59
C ALA A 63 -0.83 8.37 -13.21
N SER A 64 -0.64 8.41 -14.53
CA SER A 64 -0.26 9.63 -15.24
C SER A 64 -1.33 10.73 -15.18
N ASP A 65 -2.59 10.37 -14.93
CA ASP A 65 -3.70 11.29 -14.72
C ASP A 65 -3.85 11.76 -13.27
N GLY A 66 -2.96 11.32 -12.38
CA GLY A 66 -2.95 11.68 -10.96
C GLY A 66 -3.87 10.83 -10.09
N THR A 67 -4.63 9.88 -10.65
CA THR A 67 -5.45 8.96 -9.84
C THR A 67 -4.61 7.89 -9.17
N ILE A 68 -5.14 7.22 -8.15
CA ILE A 68 -4.49 6.06 -7.52
C ILE A 68 -4.44 4.92 -8.54
N ALA A 69 -3.22 4.46 -8.85
CA ALA A 69 -2.95 3.35 -9.76
C ALA A 69 -2.85 2.01 -9.01
N ALA A 70 -2.15 2.00 -7.88
CA ALA A 70 -2.13 0.89 -6.95
C ALA A 70 -2.09 1.40 -5.51
N GLY A 71 -2.55 0.58 -4.58
CA GLY A 71 -2.45 0.94 -3.17
C GLY A 71 -2.63 -0.21 -2.18
N LEU A 72 -2.15 -0.01 -0.96
CA LEU A 72 -2.15 -0.98 0.13
C LEU A 72 -2.35 -0.24 1.47
N PRO A 73 -3.37 -0.61 2.27
CA PRO A 73 -3.46 -0.10 3.64
C PRO A 73 -2.30 -0.65 4.48
N ALA A 74 -1.76 0.17 5.36
CA ALA A 74 -0.66 -0.21 6.22
C ALA A 74 -0.80 0.40 7.61
N ILE A 75 -0.22 -0.30 8.58
CA ILE A 75 -0.12 0.12 9.97
C ILE A 75 1.34 0.10 10.38
N ARG A 76 1.80 1.17 11.03
CA ARG A 76 3.16 1.28 11.53
C ARG A 76 3.29 0.61 12.90
N VAL A 77 3.87 -0.58 12.91
CA VAL A 77 4.15 -1.33 14.16
C VAL A 77 5.58 -1.02 14.63
N PRO A 78 5.78 -0.62 15.91
CA PRO A 78 7.12 -0.48 16.47
C PRO A 78 7.86 -1.83 16.52
N SER A 79 9.15 -1.83 16.18
CA SER A 79 10.00 -3.02 16.33
C SER A 79 10.25 -3.31 17.81
N LEU A 80 9.67 -4.40 18.34
CA LEU A 80 9.88 -4.87 19.71
C LEU A 80 10.99 -5.93 19.72
N GLY A 81 12.01 -5.74 20.56
CA GLY A 81 13.19 -6.61 20.66
C GLY A 81 12.88 -8.12 20.85
N ARG A 82 13.77 -8.97 20.31
CA ARG A 82 13.57 -10.43 20.17
C ARG A 82 13.57 -11.20 21.50
N ARG A 83 12.39 -11.66 21.95
CA ARG A 83 12.15 -12.81 22.87
C ARG A 83 10.69 -13.30 22.74
N ALA A 84 10.45 -14.59 23.00
CA ALA A 84 9.17 -15.26 22.70
C ALA A 84 7.96 -14.71 23.49
N ARG A 85 6.81 -14.63 22.81
CA ARG A 85 5.49 -14.24 23.35
C ARG A 85 4.44 -15.16 22.71
N TRP A 86 3.51 -15.70 23.47
CA TRP A 86 2.33 -16.40 22.93
C TRP A 86 1.31 -15.38 22.42
N LYS A 87 0.77 -15.59 21.22
CA LYS A 87 -0.18 -14.69 20.54
C LYS A 87 -1.36 -15.50 20.03
N CYS A 88 -2.58 -15.19 20.47
CA CYS A 88 -3.77 -15.83 19.91
C CYS A 88 -4.24 -15.18 18.60
N LEU A 89 -4.02 -13.87 18.39
CA LEU A 89 -4.20 -13.16 17.09
C LEU A 89 -3.38 -11.85 17.02
N PRO A 90 -2.53 -11.68 15.99
CA PRO A 90 -2.31 -10.37 15.38
C PRO A 90 -2.22 -10.42 13.84
N PHE A 91 -2.94 -9.52 13.15
CA PHE A 91 -2.93 -9.38 11.68
C PHE A 91 -3.19 -10.70 10.91
N THR A 92 -4.16 -11.51 11.35
CA THR A 92 -4.52 -12.80 10.69
C THR A 92 -5.24 -12.66 9.35
N ASP A 93 -5.32 -11.44 8.83
CA ASP A 93 -6.01 -11.09 7.61
C ASP A 93 -4.98 -10.90 6.50
N ALA A 94 -5.07 -11.70 5.44
CA ALA A 94 -4.27 -11.46 4.24
C ALA A 94 -4.84 -10.23 3.51
N CYS A 95 -4.08 -9.13 3.53
CA CYS A 95 -4.39 -7.91 2.79
C CYS A 95 -3.26 -7.62 1.80
N GLY A 96 -3.53 -7.84 0.51
CA GLY A 96 -2.58 -7.59 -0.58
C GLY A 96 -2.72 -6.18 -1.16
N PRO A 97 -1.80 -5.75 -2.04
CA PRO A 97 -2.01 -4.53 -2.81
C PRO A 97 -3.21 -4.68 -3.74
N LEU A 98 -3.84 -3.55 -4.07
CA LEU A 98 -4.86 -3.43 -5.11
C LEU A 98 -4.30 -2.61 -6.26
N GLY A 99 -4.81 -2.84 -7.47
CA GLY A 99 -4.33 -2.26 -8.71
C GLY A 99 -4.15 -3.33 -9.78
N GLU A 100 -3.76 -2.89 -10.96
CA GLU A 100 -3.33 -3.78 -12.04
C GLU A 100 -2.00 -4.46 -11.68
N ASP A 101 -1.74 -5.64 -12.26
CA ASP A 101 -0.61 -6.49 -11.85
C ASP A 101 0.75 -5.78 -11.96
N GLN A 102 0.93 -4.93 -12.99
CA GLN A 102 2.16 -4.17 -13.17
C GLN A 102 2.34 -3.08 -12.09
N GLU A 103 1.28 -2.36 -11.76
CA GLU A 103 1.24 -1.26 -10.81
C GLU A 103 1.40 -1.77 -9.37
N MET A 104 0.78 -2.92 -9.04
CA MET A 104 1.00 -3.61 -7.79
C MET A 104 2.47 -4.02 -7.63
N ASN A 105 3.10 -4.55 -8.68
CA ASN A 105 4.51 -4.92 -8.64
C ASN A 105 5.42 -3.71 -8.42
N VAL A 106 5.11 -2.57 -9.03
CA VAL A 106 5.84 -1.31 -8.80
C VAL A 106 5.69 -0.86 -7.35
N LEU A 107 4.45 -0.81 -6.82
CA LEU A 107 4.18 -0.44 -5.43
C LEU A 107 4.96 -1.33 -4.46
N MET A 108 4.91 -2.66 -4.64
CA MET A 108 5.59 -3.60 -3.76
C MET A 108 7.12 -3.50 -3.86
N SER A 109 7.65 -3.25 -5.06
CA SER A 109 9.09 -3.05 -5.27
C SER A 109 9.57 -1.78 -4.57
N ALA A 110 8.83 -0.68 -4.70
CA ALA A 110 9.19 0.58 -4.07
C ALA A 110 9.02 0.52 -2.54
N LEU A 111 8.02 -0.21 -2.00
CA LEU A 111 7.88 -0.42 -0.55
C LEU A 111 9.05 -1.21 0.02
N ARG A 112 9.56 -2.19 -0.73
CA ARG A 112 10.74 -2.97 -0.33
C ARG A 112 12.02 -2.12 -0.33
N ASN A 113 12.18 -1.19 -1.26
CA ASN A 113 13.33 -0.28 -1.26
C ASN A 113 13.26 0.75 -0.12
N ARG A 114 12.05 1.08 0.34
CA ARG A 114 11.82 1.94 1.50
C ARG A 114 12.03 1.21 2.84
N ALA A 115 11.93 -0.12 2.84
CA ALA A 115 12.10 -0.98 4.01
C ALA A 115 13.50 -0.94 4.62
N ASP A 116 14.51 -0.59 3.82
CA ASP A 116 15.91 -0.50 4.24
C ASP A 116 16.18 0.68 5.22
N GLU A 117 15.18 1.54 5.48
CA GLU A 117 15.21 2.62 6.48
C GLU A 117 14.23 2.40 7.67
N ASP A 118 14.22 1.24 8.32
CA ASP A 118 13.42 0.89 9.53
C ASP A 118 11.98 0.33 9.34
N TRP A 119 11.63 -0.30 8.21
CA TRP A 119 10.28 -0.85 7.99
C TRP A 119 10.25 -2.27 7.40
N GLU A 120 9.82 -3.29 8.13
CA GLU A 120 9.51 -4.60 7.53
C GLU A 120 8.02 -4.68 7.12
N VAL A 121 7.72 -4.79 5.82
CA VAL A 121 6.37 -5.16 5.35
C VAL A 121 6.20 -6.66 5.50
N ARG A 122 5.33 -7.08 6.42
CA ARG A 122 4.96 -8.50 6.61
C ARG A 122 3.53 -8.70 6.10
N SER A 123 3.41 -9.34 4.93
CA SER A 123 2.16 -9.89 4.39
C SER A 123 2.03 -11.36 4.77
#